data_AF-A0A377ZE37-F1
#
_entry.id   AF-A0A377ZE37-F1
#
_cell.length_a   1.000
_cell.length_b   1.000
_cell.length_c   1.000
_cell.angle_alpha   90.00
_cell.angle_beta   90.00
_cell.angle_gamma   90.00
#
_symmetry.space_group_name_H-M   'P 1'
#
loop_
_entity.id
_entity.type
_entity.pdbx_description
1 polymer ?
#
loop_
_entity_poly.entity_id
_entity_poly.type
_entity_poly.pdbx_seq_one_letter_code
_entity_poly.pdbx_strand_id
1 'polypeptide(L)' 'MIAEARLDEADAKAWYLMAAKGTDTIEVAYLNGVDTPYIDQQEGFTTDGIATKVRIDAGVAPLDYRGLVKSSGQ' A
#
# COMPACT_ATOMS: atom_id res chain seq x y z
N MET A 1 -8.74 9.03 10.56
CA MET A 1 -7.37 9.04 11.12
C MET A 1 -6.61 7.89 10.51
N ILE A 2 -5.35 8.11 10.15
CA ILE A 2 -4.42 7.05 9.74
C ILE A 2 -3.63 6.67 10.99
N ALA A 3 -3.74 5.40 11.40
CA ALA A 3 -2.96 4.84 12.50
C ALA A 3 -1.98 3.81 11.91
N GLU A 4 -0.70 4.12 11.93
CA GLU A 4 0.33 3.33 11.28
C GLU A 4 1.66 3.48 12.05
N ALA A 5 2.30 2.35 12.39
CA ALA A 5 3.41 2.33 13.33
C ALA A 5 4.68 3.04 12.84
N ARG A 6 4.98 3.00 11.54
CA ARG A 6 6.13 3.72 10.95
C ARG A 6 5.91 5.23 10.96
N LEU A 7 4.66 5.70 10.87
CA LEU A 7 4.32 7.11 11.02
C LEU A 7 4.52 7.59 12.47
N ASP A 8 4.14 6.76 13.44
CA ASP A 8 4.36 7.03 14.87
C ASP A 8 5.85 6.97 15.24
N GLU A 9 6.62 6.06 14.64
CA GLU A 9 8.08 5.98 14.79
C GLU A 9 8.78 7.25 14.29
N ALA A 10 8.28 7.85 13.21
CA ALA A 10 8.83 9.08 12.65
C ALA A 10 8.53 10.33 13.51
N ASP A 11 7.31 10.43 14.07
CA ASP A 11 6.92 11.49 15.01
C ASP A 11 5.67 11.10 15.79
N ALA A 12 5.85 10.62 17.03
CA ALA A 12 4.77 10.13 17.88
C ALA A 12 3.73 11.19 18.31
N LYS A 13 4.01 12.48 18.11
CA LYS A 13 3.05 13.56 18.42
C LYS A 13 2.23 13.98 17.20
N ALA A 14 2.75 13.73 16.01
CA ALA A 14 2.04 14.02 14.78
C ALA A 14 0.81 13.13 14.66
N TRP A 15 -0.25 13.67 14.07
CA TRP A 15 -1.41 12.89 13.67
C TRP A 15 -1.73 13.15 12.20
N TYR A 16 -2.33 12.15 11.56
CA TYR A 16 -2.55 12.11 10.12
C TYR A 16 -4.02 11.86 9.81
N LEU A 17 -4.60 12.73 8.96
CA LEU A 17 -5.99 12.62 8.52
C LEU A 17 -6.07 12.48 7.01
N MET A 18 -7.11 11.76 6.58
CA MET A 18 -7.58 11.73 5.20
C MET A 18 -8.92 12.45 5.13
N ALA A 19 -9.32 12.81 3.91
CA ALA A 19 -10.66 13.32 3.62
C ALA A 19 -11.77 12.41 4.18
N ALA A 20 -12.96 12.98 4.33
CA ALA A 20 -14.12 12.24 4.84
C ALA A 20 -14.41 11.00 3.99
N LYS A 21 -14.93 9.95 4.65
CA LYS A 21 -15.28 8.69 4.00
C LYS A 21 -16.17 8.93 2.77
N GLY A 22 -15.83 8.32 1.64
CA GLY A 22 -16.52 8.52 0.36
C GLY A 22 -15.85 9.57 -0.53
N THR A 23 -14.75 10.19 -0.09
CA THR A 23 -13.88 11.01 -0.93
C THR A 23 -12.60 10.25 -1.22
N ASP A 24 -12.22 10.17 -2.49
CA ASP A 24 -10.99 9.50 -2.90
C ASP A 24 -9.77 10.39 -2.59
N THR A 25 -8.75 9.80 -1.97
CA THR A 25 -7.50 10.50 -1.59
C THR A 25 -6.27 9.87 -2.21
N ILE A 26 -6.31 8.57 -2.50
CA ILE A 26 -5.21 7.78 -3.07
C ILE A 26 -5.78 6.98 -4.24
N GLU A 27 -5.07 7.01 -5.37
CA GLU A 27 -5.37 6.19 -6.52
C GLU A 27 -4.40 5.00 -6.58
N VAL A 28 -4.93 3.85 -6.97
CA VAL A 28 -4.16 2.63 -7.26
C VAL A 28 -4.39 2.30 -8.73
N ALA A 29 -3.30 2.15 -9.48
CA ALA A 29 -3.34 1.79 -10.89
C ALA A 29 -2.54 0.50 -11.11
N TYR A 30 -3.04 -0.35 -12.02
CA TYR A 30 -2.40 -1.62 -12.36
C TYR A 30 -1.80 -1.56 -13.76
N LEU A 31 -0.59 -2.10 -13.92
CA LEU A 31 0.08 -2.10 -15.22
C LEU A 31 -0.76 -2.88 -16.24
N ASN A 32 -1.06 -2.25 -17.37
CA ASN A 32 -1.93 -2.78 -18.42
C ASN A 32 -3.34 -3.20 -17.94
N GLY A 33 -3.80 -2.66 -16.81
CA GLY A 33 -5.11 -2.99 -16.23
C GLY A 33 -5.20 -4.38 -15.59
N VAL A 34 -4.07 -5.06 -15.37
CA VAL A 34 -4.05 -6.39 -14.74
C VAL A 34 -4.01 -6.26 -13.22
N ASP A 35 -5.17 -6.36 -12.57
CA ASP A 35 -5.33 -6.21 -11.12
C ASP A 35 -5.13 -7.49 -10.31
N THR A 36 -5.02 -8.64 -11.00
CA THR A 36 -4.73 -9.93 -10.38
C THR A 36 -3.23 -10.24 -10.36
N PRO A 37 -2.68 -10.77 -9.27
CA PRO A 37 -1.27 -11.17 -9.20
C PRO A 37 -0.96 -12.36 -10.11
N TYR A 38 0.26 -12.37 -10.67
CA TYR A 38 0.86 -13.53 -11.32
C TYR A 38 1.37 -14.52 -10.26
N ILE A 39 1.07 -15.79 -10.44
CA ILE A 39 1.49 -16.88 -9.55
C ILE A 39 2.23 -17.93 -10.38
N ASP A 40 3.53 -18.07 -10.15
CA ASP A 40 4.34 -19.16 -10.71
C ASP A 40 4.68 -20.15 -9.59
N GLN A 41 4.57 -21.45 -9.87
CA GLN A 41 4.91 -22.51 -8.93
C GLN A 41 5.96 -23.43 -9.55
N GLN A 42 7.00 -23.74 -8.77
CA GLN A 42 8.02 -24.72 -9.13
C GLN A 42 8.10 -25.79 -8.06
N GLU A 43 7.84 -27.03 -8.45
CA GLU A 43 8.01 -28.20 -7.59
C GLU A 43 9.51 -28.52 -7.43
N GLY A 44 9.93 -28.77 -6.19
CA GLY A 44 11.32 -29.07 -5.87
C GLY A 44 11.72 -30.46 -6.33
N PHE A 45 12.82 -30.55 -7.09
CA PHE A 45 13.38 -31.85 -7.49
C PHE A 45 14.25 -32.49 -6.40
N THR A 46 14.94 -31.66 -5.58
CA THR A 46 15.87 -32.12 -4.54
C THR A 46 15.29 -32.06 -3.12
N THR A 47 14.14 -31.40 -2.94
CA THR A 47 13.48 -31.19 -1.65
C THR A 47 11.98 -31.29 -1.87
N ASP A 48 11.29 -31.99 -0.98
CA ASP A 48 9.82 -32.12 -0.99
C ASP A 48 9.17 -30.79 -0.56
N GLY A 49 8.96 -29.91 -1.53
CA GLY A 49 8.40 -28.58 -1.32
C GLY A 49 8.11 -27.85 -2.63
N ILE A 50 7.24 -26.85 -2.55
CA ILE A 50 6.83 -26.02 -3.69
C ILE A 50 7.38 -24.61 -3.47
N ALA A 51 8.17 -24.10 -4.43
CA ALA A 51 8.52 -22.70 -4.48
C ALA A 51 7.41 -21.93 -5.21
N THR A 52 6.80 -20.95 -4.53
CA THR A 52 5.78 -20.08 -5.12
C THR A 52 6.32 -18.68 -5.29
N LYS A 53 6.25 -18.15 -6.51
CA LYS A 53 6.55 -16.75 -6.81
C LYS A 53 5.24 -16.01 -7.08
N VAL A 54 5.03 -14.93 -6.34
CA VAL A 54 3.89 -14.04 -6.52
C VAL A 54 4.41 -12.68 -6.99
N ARG A 55 3.86 -12.16 -8.09
CA ARG A 55 4.21 -10.84 -8.65
C ARG A 55 2.95 -10.05 -8.93
N ILE A 56 2.97 -8.75 -8.63
CA ILE A 56 1.94 -7.80 -9.02
C ILE A 56 2.61 -6.49 -9.42
N ASP A 57 2.11 -5.86 -10.48
CA ASP A 57 2.61 -4.59 -10.99
C ASP A 57 1.56 -3.51 -10.69
N ALA A 58 1.76 -2.78 -9.59
CA ALA A 58 0.84 -1.73 -9.12
C ALA A 58 1.59 -0.41 -8.87
N GLY A 59 0.97 0.70 -9.24
CA GLY A 59 1.39 2.06 -8.91
C GLY A 59 0.39 2.71 -7.96
N VAL A 60 0.89 3.56 -7.06
CA VAL A 60 0.06 4.27 -6.07
C VAL A 60 0.47 5.73 -6.04
N ALA A 61 -0.51 6.64 -6.06
CA ALA A 61 -0.27 8.07 -6.01
C ALA A 61 -1.35 8.81 -5.21
N PRO A 62 -1.01 9.94 -4.54
CA PRO A 62 -2.01 10.82 -3.96
C PRO A 62 -2.78 11.55 -5.06
N LEU A 63 -4.10 11.66 -4.92
CA LEU A 63 -4.95 12.36 -5.88
C LEU A 63 -4.87 13.88 -5.73
N ASP A 64 -4.98 14.38 -4.50
CA ASP A 64 -4.97 15.80 -4.20
C ASP A 64 -4.38 16.07 -2.80
N TYR A 65 -3.51 17.08 -2.69
CA TYR A 65 -2.85 17.43 -1.43
C TYR A 65 -3.85 17.86 -0.34
N ARG A 66 -5.02 18.38 -0.71
CA ARG A 66 -6.05 18.84 0.24
C ARG A 66 -6.70 17.68 0.98
N GLY A 67 -6.64 16.47 0.41
CA GLY A 67 -7.23 15.27 1.00
C GLY A 67 -6.37 14.60 2.07
N LEU A 68 -5.12 15.05 2.28
CA LEU A 68 -4.16 14.43 3.19
C LEU A 68 -3.52 15.51 4.07
N VAL A 69 -3.68 15.41 5.38
CA VAL A 69 -3.19 16.41 6.33
C VAL A 69 -2.32 15.75 7.39
N LYS A 70 -1.15 16.35 7.64
CA LYS A 70 -0.26 16.05 8.78
C LYS A 70 -0.32 17.21 9.78
N SER A 71 -0.42 16.89 11.05
CA SER A 71 -0.22 17.85 12.15
C SER A 71 1.21 17.82 12.70
N SER A 72 1.63 18.94 13.29
CA SER A 72 2.87 19.02 14.09
C SER A 72 2.71 18.51 15.52
N GLY A 73 1.49 18.15 15.95
CA GLY A 73 1.24 17.64 17.30
C GLY A 73 1.39 18.68 18.43
N GLN A 74 1.27 19.97 18.09
CA GLN A 74 1.35 21.10 19.02
C GLN A 74 0.09 21.96 18.91
#